data_AF-A0A942H453-F1
#
_entry.id   AF-A0A942H453-F1
#
_cell.length_a   1.000
_cell.length_b   1.000
_cell.length_c   1.000
_cell.angle_alpha   90.00
_cell.angle_beta   90.00
_cell.angle_gamma   90.00
#
_symmetry.space_group_name_H-M   'P 1'
#
loop_
_entity.id
_entity.type
_entity.pdbx_description
1 polymer ?
#
loop_
_entity_poly.entity_id
_entity_poly.type
_entity_poly.pdbx_seq_one_letter_code
_entity_poly.pdbx_strand_id
1 'polypeptide(L)'
;MYTLILRLKGGANINQIADEVNEDDTKGKGGDLGWFSVGTMAPELERVAFSLQPGLFCTDPLETEYGYHIVALIGRRKLPAVGKVEVHAKHIFMSTKKAMDALSKQAKENVERDIKVVKSKYLVQAPADFTVD
;
A
#
# COMPACT_ATOMS: atom_id res chain seq x y z
N MET A 1 3.47 -0.68 -2.03
CA MET A 1 2.33 -1.54 -2.43
C MET A 1 2.71 -2.91 -2.97
N TYR A 2 3.58 -3.03 -3.97
CA TYR A 2 3.94 -4.35 -4.56
C TYR A 2 4.40 -5.40 -3.55
N THR A 3 5.12 -5.02 -2.49
CA THR A 3 5.50 -5.94 -1.41
C THR A 3 4.29 -6.58 -0.71
N LEU A 4 3.19 -5.84 -0.54
CA LEU A 4 1.96 -6.37 0.06
C LEU A 4 1.24 -7.32 -0.89
N ILE A 5 1.27 -7.06 -2.19
CA ILE A 5 0.77 -7.98 -3.23
C ILE A 5 1.56 -9.29 -3.19
N LEU A 6 2.89 -9.23 -3.03
CA LEU A 6 3.72 -10.43 -2.88
C LEU A 6 3.39 -11.22 -1.60
N ARG A 7 3.14 -10.53 -0.47
CA ARG A 7 2.65 -11.18 0.76
C ARG A 7 1.34 -11.91 0.51
N LEU A 8 0.37 -11.28 -0.15
CA LEU A 8 -0.92 -11.89 -0.49
C LEU A 8 -0.77 -13.10 -1.42
N LYS A 9 0.06 -13.00 -2.46
CA LYS A 9 0.40 -14.13 -3.34
C LYS A 9 1.06 -15.29 -2.59
N GLY A 10 1.82 -14.98 -1.54
CA GLY A 10 2.39 -15.95 -0.61
C GLY A 10 1.41 -16.53 0.42
N GLY A 11 0.12 -16.19 0.35
CA GLY A 11 -0.91 -16.71 1.25
C GLY A 11 -1.09 -15.94 2.55
N ALA A 12 -0.49 -14.75 2.69
CA ALA A 12 -0.70 -13.92 3.87
C ALA A 12 -2.18 -13.49 4.01
N ASN A 13 -2.65 -13.38 5.26
CA ASN A 13 -4.03 -13.01 5.53
C ASN A 13 -4.25 -11.51 5.27
N ILE A 14 -5.19 -11.18 4.38
CA ILE A 14 -5.49 -9.78 4.04
C ILE A 14 -5.98 -8.98 5.24
N ASN A 15 -6.72 -9.57 6.18
CA ASN A 15 -7.21 -8.85 7.36
C ASN A 15 -6.04 -8.36 8.21
N GLN A 16 -5.05 -9.23 8.45
CA GLN A 16 -3.85 -8.87 9.20
C GLN A 16 -3.07 -7.76 8.50
N ILE A 17 -2.85 -7.89 7.19
CA ILE A 17 -2.14 -6.86 6.43
C ILE A 17 -2.89 -5.52 6.49
N ALA A 18 -4.21 -5.53 6.29
CA ALA A 18 -5.02 -4.33 6.34
C ALA A 18 -4.98 -3.68 7.74
N ASP A 19 -5.09 -4.47 8.81
CA ASP A 19 -5.01 -3.96 10.18
C ASP A 19 -3.63 -3.40 10.53
N GLU A 20 -2.55 -3.93 9.94
CA GLU A 20 -1.20 -3.39 10.06
C GLU A 20 -1.07 -2.02 9.39
N VAL A 21 -1.52 -1.91 8.13
CA VAL A 21 -1.06 -0.82 7.24
C VAL A 21 -2.10 0.23 6.90
N ASN A 22 -3.40 -0.09 6.96
CA ASN A 22 -4.46 0.82 6.52
C ASN A 22 -4.41 2.15 7.25
N GLU A 23 -4.83 3.20 6.55
CA GLU A 23 -4.82 4.58 7.01
C GLU A 23 -6.21 5.22 7.07
N ASP A 24 -7.25 4.40 6.89
CA ASP A 24 -8.65 4.79 6.98
C ASP A 24 -9.33 4.06 8.16
N ASP A 25 -10.64 4.25 8.26
CA ASP A 25 -11.51 3.68 9.31
C ASP A 25 -11.81 2.18 9.12
N THR A 26 -11.26 1.56 8.08
CA THR A 26 -11.29 0.11 7.85
C THR A 26 -10.14 -0.60 8.58
N LYS A 27 -9.17 0.16 9.11
CA LYS A 27 -8.16 -0.35 10.03
C LYS A 27 -8.81 -0.90 11.31
N GLY A 28 -8.43 -2.10 11.72
CA GLY A 28 -9.06 -2.83 12.83
C GLY A 28 -10.31 -3.60 12.43
N LYS A 29 -10.74 -3.50 11.16
CA LYS A 29 -11.83 -4.27 10.56
C LYS A 29 -11.32 -5.18 9.43
N GLY A 30 -10.01 -5.40 9.35
CA GLY A 30 -9.38 -6.17 8.28
C GLY A 30 -9.62 -5.59 6.89
N GLY A 31 -9.72 -4.27 6.78
CA GLY A 31 -9.92 -3.60 5.49
C GLY A 31 -11.32 -3.76 4.89
N ASP A 32 -12.31 -4.14 5.69
CA ASP A 32 -13.67 -4.43 5.21
C ASP A 32 -14.42 -3.18 4.73
N LEU A 33 -14.83 -3.19 3.46
CA LEU A 33 -15.64 -2.15 2.82
C LEU A 33 -17.15 -2.46 2.87
N GLY A 34 -17.52 -3.65 3.35
CA GLY A 34 -18.89 -4.12 3.38
C GLY A 34 -19.45 -4.44 1.99
N TRP A 35 -20.77 -4.68 1.95
CA TRP A 35 -21.51 -4.88 0.71
C TRP A 35 -21.84 -3.54 0.08
N PHE A 36 -21.52 -3.39 -1.21
CA PHE A 36 -21.78 -2.16 -1.93
C PHE A 36 -22.17 -2.42 -3.38
N SER A 37 -22.81 -1.42 -3.98
CA SER A 37 -23.37 -1.47 -5.33
C SER A 37 -22.59 -0.57 -6.27
N VAL A 38 -22.92 -0.62 -7.57
CA VAL A 38 -22.52 0.43 -8.49
C VAL A 38 -23.02 1.80 -8.01
N GLY A 39 -22.15 2.80 -8.05
CA GLY A 39 -22.39 4.21 -7.67
C GLY A 39 -22.16 4.53 -6.19
N THR A 40 -21.69 3.59 -5.36
CA THR A 40 -21.50 3.82 -3.92
C THR A 40 -20.04 4.00 -3.49
N MET A 41 -19.08 3.67 -4.35
CA MET A 41 -17.64 3.77 -4.09
C MET A 41 -16.96 4.61 -5.18
N ALA A 42 -15.68 4.96 -4.99
CA ALA A 42 -14.88 5.61 -6.01
C ALA A 42 -14.90 4.79 -7.33
N PRO A 43 -15.04 5.42 -8.51
CA PRO A 43 -15.21 4.72 -9.79
C PRO A 43 -14.12 3.69 -10.09
N GLU A 44 -12.88 3.99 -9.71
CA GLU A 44 -11.72 3.11 -9.88
C GLU A 44 -11.83 1.86 -9.02
N LEU A 45 -12.20 2.03 -7.74
CA LEU A 45 -12.35 0.93 -6.79
C LEU A 45 -13.50 0.02 -7.20
N GLU A 46 -14.62 0.62 -7.57
CA GLU A 46 -15.78 -0.11 -8.06
C GLU A 46 -15.44 -0.94 -9.29
N ARG A 47 -14.82 -0.33 -10.31
CA ARG A 47 -14.44 -1.02 -11.55
C ARG A 47 -13.60 -2.26 -11.25
N VAL A 48 -12.61 -2.12 -10.37
CA VAL A 48 -11.76 -3.26 -9.98
C VAL A 48 -12.56 -4.30 -9.21
N ALA A 49 -13.30 -3.92 -8.17
CA ALA A 49 -14.09 -4.85 -7.35
C ALA A 49 -15.10 -5.66 -8.18
N PHE A 50 -15.79 -5.03 -9.13
CA PHE A 50 -16.75 -5.70 -10.02
C PHE A 50 -16.08 -6.52 -11.14
N SER A 51 -14.80 -6.26 -11.47
CA SER A 51 -14.05 -7.09 -12.42
C SER A 51 -13.52 -8.39 -11.81
N LEU A 52 -13.35 -8.43 -10.48
CA LEU A 52 -12.78 -9.57 -9.78
C LEU A 52 -13.78 -10.72 -9.61
N GLN A 53 -13.26 -11.93 -9.42
CA GLN A 53 -14.01 -13.08 -8.93
C GLN A 53 -13.83 -13.21 -7.41
N PRO A 54 -14.82 -13.74 -6.67
CA PRO A 54 -14.69 -13.93 -5.22
C PRO A 54 -13.45 -14.76 -4.88
N GLY A 55 -12.71 -14.34 -3.85
CA GLY A 55 -11.43 -14.92 -3.44
C GLY A 55 -10.21 -14.36 -4.18
N LEU A 56 -10.40 -13.53 -5.20
CA LEU A 56 -9.30 -12.89 -5.93
C LEU A 56 -9.08 -11.44 -5.46
N PHE A 57 -7.88 -10.94 -5.74
CA PHE A 57 -7.46 -9.56 -5.50
C PHE A 57 -6.74 -9.00 -6.73
N CYS A 58 -6.69 -7.68 -6.85
CA CYS A 58 -5.98 -7.04 -7.95
C CYS A 58 -4.47 -7.28 -7.84
N THR A 59 -3.83 -7.63 -8.96
CA THR A 59 -2.40 -7.94 -9.02
C THR A 59 -1.50 -6.71 -9.09
N ASP A 60 -2.11 -5.55 -9.29
CA ASP A 60 -1.47 -4.26 -9.46
C ASP A 60 -2.11 -3.25 -8.50
N PRO A 61 -1.32 -2.33 -7.92
CA PRO A 61 -1.86 -1.29 -7.07
C PRO A 61 -2.81 -0.40 -7.86
N LEU A 62 -3.99 -0.17 -7.31
CA LEU A 62 -4.97 0.76 -7.85
C LEU A 62 -4.68 2.16 -7.31
N GLU A 63 -4.42 3.12 -8.18
CA GLU A 63 -4.24 4.52 -7.81
C GLU A 63 -5.60 5.25 -7.86
N THR A 64 -5.88 6.03 -6.82
CA THR A 64 -7.01 6.97 -6.77
C THR A 64 -6.52 8.32 -6.23
N GLU A 65 -7.39 9.33 -6.24
CA GLU A 65 -7.08 10.64 -5.66
C GLU A 65 -6.68 10.59 -4.17
N TYR A 66 -7.09 9.53 -3.45
CA TYR A 66 -6.80 9.35 -2.03
C TYR A 66 -5.47 8.63 -1.76
N GLY A 67 -4.92 7.93 -2.76
CA GLY A 67 -3.70 7.12 -2.62
C GLY A 67 -3.79 5.79 -3.34
N TYR A 68 -3.10 4.78 -2.83
CA TYR A 68 -3.01 3.46 -3.45
C TYR A 68 -3.80 2.41 -2.69
N HIS A 69 -4.45 1.52 -3.44
CA HIS A 69 -5.32 0.48 -2.95
C HIS A 69 -4.91 -0.89 -3.50
N ILE A 70 -5.07 -1.95 -2.71
CA ILE A 70 -5.21 -3.33 -3.21
C ILE A 70 -6.61 -3.77 -2.86
N VAL A 71 -7.41 -4.11 -3.87
CA VAL A 71 -8.80 -4.52 -3.70
C VAL A 71 -8.91 -6.04 -3.80
N ALA A 72 -9.60 -6.66 -2.85
CA ALA A 72 -9.93 -8.07 -2.84
C ALA A 72 -11.44 -8.27 -2.80
N LEU A 73 -11.97 -9.16 -3.64
CA LEU A 73 -13.38 -9.49 -3.66
C LEU A 73 -13.66 -10.67 -2.73
N ILE A 74 -14.55 -10.48 -1.77
CA ILE A 74 -14.96 -11.50 -0.80
C ILE A 74 -16.21 -12.23 -1.29
N GLY A 75 -17.16 -11.51 -1.87
CA GLY A 75 -18.43 -12.09 -2.29
C GLY A 75 -19.16 -11.26 -3.34
N ARG A 76 -20.09 -11.91 -4.03
CA ARG A 76 -20.99 -11.28 -5.00
C ARG A 76 -22.39 -11.81 -4.78
N ARG A 77 -23.40 -10.94 -4.73
CA ARG A 77 -24.81 -11.31 -4.57
C ARG A 77 -25.72 -10.50 -5.49
N LYS A 78 -26.83 -11.11 -5.89
CA LYS A 78 -27.92 -10.43 -6.60
C LYS A 78 -29.06 -10.17 -5.63
N LEU A 79 -29.53 -8.93 -5.57
CA LEU A 79 -30.65 -8.53 -4.74
C LEU A 79 -31.98 -8.84 -5.44
N PRO A 80 -32.88 -9.63 -4.82
CA PRO A 80 -34.13 -10.05 -5.45
C PRO A 80 -35.05 -8.89 -5.83
N ALA A 81 -35.09 -7.84 -5.00
CA ALA A 81 -36.09 -6.79 -5.09
C ALA A 81 -35.89 -5.80 -6.25
N VAL A 82 -34.71 -5.76 -6.87
CA VAL A 82 -34.37 -4.71 -7.85
C VAL A 82 -33.44 -5.18 -8.98
N GLY A 83 -33.12 -6.48 -9.05
CA GLY A 83 -32.14 -7.00 -10.02
C GLY A 83 -30.72 -6.46 -9.84
N LYS A 84 -30.46 -5.72 -8.75
CA LYS A 84 -29.20 -5.06 -8.44
C LYS A 84 -28.14 -6.09 -8.03
N VAL A 85 -26.89 -5.85 -8.41
CA VAL A 85 -25.75 -6.66 -7.99
C VAL A 85 -24.97 -5.89 -6.93
N GLU A 86 -24.60 -6.60 -5.86
CA GLU A 86 -23.70 -6.11 -4.83
C GLU A 86 -22.45 -6.98 -4.75
N VAL A 87 -21.35 -6.33 -4.40
CA VAL A 87 -20.08 -6.96 -4.11
C VAL A 87 -19.67 -6.67 -2.67
N HIS A 88 -19.06 -7.65 -2.01
CA HIS A 88 -18.40 -7.47 -0.72
C HIS A 88 -16.90 -7.46 -0.98
N ALA A 89 -16.23 -6.36 -0.65
CA ALA A 89 -14.80 -6.24 -0.87
C ALA A 89 -14.05 -5.90 0.42
N LYS A 90 -12.76 -6.20 0.39
CA LYS A 90 -11.77 -5.67 1.33
C LYS A 90 -10.76 -4.86 0.56
N HIS A 91 -10.11 -3.92 1.23
CA HIS A 91 -8.98 -3.22 0.67
C HIS A 91 -7.81 -3.05 1.62
N ILE A 92 -6.62 -2.94 1.03
CA ILE A 92 -5.45 -2.40 1.69
C ILE A 92 -5.23 -0.99 1.15
N PHE A 93 -5.27 0.02 2.01
CA PHE A 93 -5.17 1.42 1.60
C PHE A 93 -3.94 2.11 2.21
N MET A 94 -3.19 2.81 1.38
CA MET A 94 -2.11 3.71 1.80
C MET A 94 -2.25 5.05 1.10
N SER A 95 -2.27 6.14 1.86
CA SER A 95 -2.26 7.50 1.36
C SER A 95 -0.99 7.80 0.58
N THR A 96 -1.12 8.63 -0.46
CA THR A 96 0.02 9.13 -1.26
C THR A 96 1.03 9.87 -0.37
N LYS A 97 0.56 10.58 0.65
CA LYS A 97 1.41 11.27 1.63
C LYS A 97 2.32 10.31 2.38
N LYS A 98 1.80 9.21 2.93
CA LYS A 98 2.64 8.22 3.65
C LYS A 98 3.61 7.51 2.72
N ALA A 99 3.19 7.21 1.48
CA ALA A 99 4.07 6.65 0.48
C ALA A 99 5.25 7.60 0.18
N MET A 100 4.96 8.89 0.01
CA MET A 100 5.98 9.93 -0.19
C MET A 100 6.85 10.18 1.05
N ASP A 101 6.28 10.16 2.25
CA ASP A 101 7.03 10.34 3.51
C ASP A 101 8.00 9.16 3.73
N ALA A 102 7.57 7.93 3.45
CA ALA A 102 8.41 6.74 3.52
C ALA A 102 9.58 6.81 2.52
N LEU A 103 9.31 7.22 1.28
CA LEU A 103 10.34 7.45 0.27
C LEU A 103 11.32 8.55 0.70
N SER A 104 10.80 9.66 1.22
CA SER A 104 11.60 10.81 1.66
C SER A 104 12.50 10.44 2.85
N LYS A 105 11.99 9.67 3.81
CA LYS A 105 12.77 9.18 4.95
C LYS A 105 13.89 8.25 4.49
N GLN A 106 13.57 7.28 3.63
CA GLN A 106 14.56 6.35 3.09
C GLN A 106 15.66 7.08 2.30
N ALA A 107 15.28 8.07 1.50
CA ALA A 107 16.23 8.89 0.75
C ALA A 107 17.20 9.63 1.69
N LYS A 108 16.69 10.23 2.78
CA LYS A 108 17.52 10.89 3.81
C LYS A 108 18.48 9.93 4.49
N GLU A 109 18.00 8.76 4.92
CA GLU A 109 18.83 7.73 5.57
C GLU A 109 19.93 7.21 4.63
N ASN A 110 19.64 7.08 3.34
CA ASN A 110 20.63 6.68 2.34
C ASN A 110 21.71 7.76 2.19
N VAL A 111 21.33 9.03 2.05
CA VAL A 111 22.29 10.15 1.99
C VAL A 111 23.16 10.22 3.25
N GLU A 112 22.58 10.06 4.44
CA GLU A 112 23.34 10.04 5.70
C GLU A 112 24.34 8.88 5.77
N ARG A 113 23.92 7.68 5.34
CA ARG A 113 24.80 6.52 5.25
C ARG A 113 25.94 6.80 4.28
N ASP A 114 25.66 7.35 3.11
CA ASP A 114 26.67 7.65 2.09
C ASP A 114 27.66 8.71 2.60
N ILE A 115 27.18 9.76 3.26
CA ILE A 115 28.03 10.76 3.93
C ILE A 115 28.91 10.10 4.99
N LYS A 116 28.36 9.18 5.80
CA LYS A 116 29.13 8.47 6.83
C LYS A 116 30.21 7.58 6.22
N VAL A 117 29.89 6.86 5.14
CA VAL A 117 30.85 6.04 4.39
C VAL A 117 31.96 6.90 3.81
N VAL A 118 31.62 8.00 3.12
CA VAL A 118 32.60 8.95 2.59
C VAL A 118 33.48 9.51 3.72
N LYS A 119 32.89 10.03 4.81
CA LYS A 119 33.66 10.52 5.96
C LYS A 119 34.61 9.46 6.53
N SER A 120 34.15 8.23 6.70
CA SER A 120 35.02 7.14 7.19
C SER A 120 36.15 6.79 6.22
N LYS A 121 35.93 6.92 4.91
CA LYS A 121 36.94 6.65 3.88
C LYS A 121 38.03 7.73 3.84
N TYR A 122 37.66 8.99 4.08
CA TYR A 122 38.59 10.12 4.00
C TYR A 122 39.20 10.54 5.36
N LEU A 123 38.58 10.19 6.50
CA LEU A 123 39.18 10.41 7.84
C LEU A 123 40.28 9.40 8.19
N VAL A 124 40.50 8.36 7.38
CA VAL A 124 41.58 7.37 7.54
C VAL A 124 42.80 7.71 6.66
N GLN A 125 42.74 8.79 5.86
CA GLN A 125 43.82 9.18 4.94
C GLN A 125 44.18 10.67 5.02
N ALA A 126 44.19 11.25 6.22
CA ALA A 126 45.00 12.45 6.43
C ALA A 126 46.47 12.00 6.57
N PRO A 127 47.39 12.33 5.64
CA PRO A 127 48.81 12.15 5.90
C PRO A 127 49.18 12.96 7.15
N ALA A 128 50.01 12.39 8.02
CA ALA A 128 50.34 12.92 9.34
C ALA A 128 51.24 14.18 9.32
N ASP A 129 51.36 14.84 8.17
CA ASP A 129 52.53 15.64 7.81
C ASP A 129 52.17 17.06 7.35
N PHE A 130 50.90 17.50 7.48
CA PHE A 130 50.53 18.86 7.08
C PHE A 130 50.87 19.87 8.19
N THR A 131 52.14 20.26 8.28
CA THR A 131 52.57 21.50 8.94
C THR A 131 52.63 22.62 7.91
N VAL A 132 51.98 23.75 8.22
CA VAL A 132 52.08 24.99 7.46
C VAL A 132 53.21 25.79 8.11
N ASP A 133 54.30 25.97 7.38
CA ASP A 133 55.45 26.79 7.79
C ASP A 133 55.09 28.28 7.88
#